data_AF-A0A0B8NYZ6-F1
#
_entry.id   AF-A0A0B8NYZ6-F1
#
_cell.length_a   1.000
_cell.length_b   1.000
_cell.length_c   1.000
_cell.angle_alpha   90.00
_cell.angle_beta   90.00
_cell.angle_gamma   90.00
#
_symmetry.space_group_name_H-M   'P 1'
#
loop_
_entity.id
_entity.type
_entity.pdbx_description
1 polymer ?
#
loop_
_entity_poly.entity_id
_entity_poly.type
_entity_poly.pdbx_seq_one_letter_code
_entity_poly.pdbx_strand_id
1 'polypeptide(L)' 'MLPACVETCVGGARVIGDLNDPNSKIRRLMTEHKKDIKVLKPEEGTKPHVFYIGMDQRFTSHIEGKSAIYDPEGDKA' A
#
# COMPACT_ATOMS: atom_id res chain seq x y z
N MET A 1 15.62 1.89 -15.78
CA MET A 1 15.77 2.74 -14.58
C MET A 1 14.58 2.48 -13.66
N LEU A 2 14.79 2.35 -12.35
CA LEU A 2 13.71 2.14 -11.38
C LEU A 2 13.34 3.47 -10.70
N PRO A 3 12.13 3.62 -10.14
CA PRO A 3 11.79 4.78 -9.33
C PRO A 3 12.72 4.87 -8.10
N ALA A 4 13.12 6.08 -7.71
CA ALA A 4 14.00 6.30 -6.57
C ALA A 4 13.50 5.63 -5.29
N CYS A 5 12.17 5.60 -5.09
CA CYS A 5 11.54 4.97 -3.94
C CYS A 5 11.71 3.45 -3.90
N VAL A 6 11.86 2.79 -5.07
CA VAL A 6 12.13 1.36 -5.21
C VAL A 6 13.64 1.11 -5.08
N GLU A 7 14.44 1.92 -5.76
CA GLU A 7 15.91 1.80 -5.79
C GLU A 7 16.54 1.93 -4.40
N THR A 8 16.03 2.87 -3.59
CA THR A 8 16.55 3.13 -2.23
C THR A 8 15.94 2.23 -1.15
N CYS A 9 15.06 1.30 -1.51
CA CYS A 9 14.37 0.45 -0.53
C CYS A 9 15.27 -0.67 -0.01
N VAL A 10 15.98 -0.41 1.09
CA VAL A 10 16.88 -1.37 1.74
C VAL A 10 16.14 -2.67 2.11
N GLY A 11 14.91 -2.57 2.61
CA GLY A 11 14.11 -3.73 3.01
C GLY A 11 13.48 -4.51 1.85
N GLY A 12 13.67 -4.09 0.60
CA GLY A 12 13.09 -4.77 -0.57
C GLY A 12 11.56 -4.81 -0.60
N ALA A 13 10.90 -3.94 0.18
CA ALA A 13 9.45 -3.91 0.35
C ALA A 13 8.70 -3.39 -0.89
N ARG A 14 9.38 -2.62 -1.75
CA ARG A 14 8.78 -2.03 -2.95
C ARG A 14 9.24 -2.80 -4.19
N VAL A 15 8.28 -3.26 -4.98
CA VAL A 15 8.52 -3.97 -6.24
C VAL A 15 7.68 -3.31 -7.33
N ILE A 16 8.31 -3.01 -8.46
CA ILE A 16 7.65 -2.48 -9.66
C ILE A 16 7.90 -3.43 -10.84
N GLY A 17 6.91 -3.56 -11.72
CA GLY A 17 6.99 -4.40 -12.91
C GLY A 17 5.69 -4.41 -13.69
N ASP A 18 5.69 -5.10 -14.83
CA ASP A 18 4.50 -5.30 -15.66
C ASP A 18 3.67 -6.48 -15.13
N LEU A 19 2.38 -6.24 -14.89
CA LEU A 19 1.43 -7.29 -14.48
C LEU A 19 1.06 -8.23 -15.63
N ASN A 20 1.24 -7.81 -16.88
CA ASN A 20 0.93 -8.61 -18.07
C ASN A 20 2.06 -9.56 -18.42
N ASP A 21 3.30 -9.27 -18.00
CA ASP A 21 4.42 -10.18 -18.18
C ASP A 21 4.31 -11.35 -17.17
N PRO A 22 4.10 -12.59 -17.65
CA PRO A 22 3.99 -13.77 -16.79
C PRO A 22 5.27 -14.06 -15.99
N ASN A 23 6.42 -13.58 -16.46
CA ASN A 23 7.72 -13.81 -15.84
C ASN A 23 8.13 -12.71 -14.86
N SER A 24 7.31 -11.66 -14.70
CA SER A 24 7.67 -10.54 -13.85
C SER A 24 7.61 -10.91 -12.37
N LYS A 25 8.51 -10.31 -11.57
CA LYS A 25 8.52 -10.50 -10.11
C LYS A 25 7.19 -10.13 -9.47
N ILE A 26 6.54 -9.06 -9.96
CA ILE A 26 5.24 -8.63 -9.44
C ILE A 26 4.15 -9.67 -9.74
N ARG A 27 4.12 -10.28 -10.94
CA ARG A 27 3.13 -11.30 -11.29
C ARG A 27 3.25 -12.54 -10.41
N ARG A 28 4.48 -12.95 -10.10
CA ARG A 28 4.74 -14.04 -9.15
C ARG A 28 4.22 -13.70 -7.75
N LEU A 29 4.57 -12.53 -7.21
CA LEU A 29 4.11 -12.09 -5.88
C LEU A 29 2.57 -11.99 -5.79
N MET A 30 1.91 -11.48 -6.83
CA MET A 30 0.44 -11.42 -6.88
C MET A 30 -0.21 -12.80 -6.86
N THR A 31 0.44 -13.81 -7.43
CA THR A 31 -0.05 -15.18 -7.44
C THR A 31 0.17 -15.85 -6.07
N GLU A 32 1.39 -15.72 -5.52
CA GLU A 32 1.78 -16.31 -4.23
C GLU A 32 0.95 -15.74 -3.06
N HIS A 33 0.69 -14.43 -3.07
CA HIS A 33 0.02 -13.72 -1.98
C HIS A 33 -1.44 -13.37 -2.26
N LYS A 34 -2.08 -14.03 -3.24
CA LYS A 34 -3.42 -13.67 -3.75
C LYS A 34 -4.48 -13.37 -2.67
N LYS A 35 -4.46 -14.09 -1.55
CA LYS A 35 -5.43 -13.97 -0.45
C LYS A 35 -5.17 -12.80 0.49
N ASP A 36 -3.98 -12.22 0.47
CA ASP A 36 -3.50 -11.21 1.42
C ASP A 36 -3.19 -9.86 0.74
N ILE A 37 -3.59 -9.73 -0.53
CA ILE A 37 -3.44 -8.50 -1.30
C ILE A 37 -4.56 -7.54 -0.96
N LYS A 38 -4.19 -6.29 -0.68
CA LYS A 38 -5.11 -5.18 -0.45
C LYS A 38 -4.72 -3.97 -1.29
N VAL A 39 -5.70 -3.09 -1.49
CA VAL A 39 -5.51 -1.78 -2.12
C VAL A 39 -5.96 -0.70 -1.15
N LEU A 40 -5.43 0.51 -1.35
CA LEU A 40 -5.81 1.66 -0.55
C LEU A 40 -7.13 2.25 -1.05
N LYS A 41 -8.03 2.56 -0.12
CA LYS A 41 -9.35 3.17 -0.34
C LYS A 41 -10.15 2.53 -1.46
N PRO A 42 -10.47 1.22 -1.38
CA PRO A 42 -11.24 0.53 -2.41
C PRO A 42 -12.61 1.19 -2.69
N GLU A 43 -13.19 1.87 -1.69
CA GLU A 43 -14.46 2.60 -1.77
C GLU A 43 -14.47 3.74 -2.79
N GLU A 44 -13.29 4.28 -3.18
CA GLU A 44 -13.17 5.40 -4.13
C GLU A 44 -13.29 4.95 -5.60
N GLY A 45 -13.33 3.65 -5.90
CA GLY A 45 -13.57 3.14 -7.25
C GLY A 45 -12.46 3.43 -8.28
N THR A 46 -11.28 3.87 -7.84
CA THR A 46 -10.18 4.35 -8.71
C THR A 46 -9.39 3.27 -9.43
N LYS A 47 -9.65 1.99 -9.14
CA LYS A 47 -8.91 0.82 -9.65
C LYS A 47 -7.39 0.96 -9.42
N PRO A 48 -6.92 0.99 -8.16
CA PRO A 48 -5.50 1.21 -7.85
C PRO A 48 -4.58 0.16 -8.47
N HIS A 49 -3.37 0.60 -8.86
CA HIS A 49 -2.29 -0.26 -9.34
C HIS A 49 -1.11 -0.34 -8.35
N VAL A 50 -1.38 -0.02 -7.08
CA VAL A 50 -0.47 -0.21 -5.96
C VAL A 50 -1.13 -1.21 -5.02
N PHE A 51 -0.43 -2.32 -4.79
CA PHE A 51 -0.93 -3.46 -4.03
C PHE A 51 -0.07 -3.65 -2.79
N TYR A 52 -0.71 -3.88 -1.66
CA TYR A 52 -0.07 -4.12 -0.38
C TYR A 52 -0.26 -5.59 0.01
N ILE A 53 0.79 -6.21 0.53
CA ILE A 53 0.79 -7.60 1.04
C ILE A 53 0.93 -7.51 2.56
N GLY A 54 0.10 -8.23 3.32
CA GLY A 54 0.17 -8.27 4.79
C GLY A 54 -0.37 -7.02 5.49
N MET A 55 -1.14 -6.19 4.81
CA MET A 55 -1.72 -4.98 5.38
C MET A 55 -2.94 -5.30 6.25
N ASP A 56 -3.04 -4.72 7.44
CA ASP A 56 -4.25 -4.85 8.29
C ASP A 56 -5.44 -4.16 7.61
N GLN A 57 -6.64 -4.74 7.76
CA GLN A 57 -7.86 -4.20 7.16
C GLN A 57 -8.20 -2.80 7.69
N ARG A 58 -7.84 -2.50 8.93
CA ARG A 58 -8.08 -1.18 9.54
C ARG A 58 -7.37 -0.04 8.83
N PHE A 59 -6.35 -0.34 8.03
CA PHE A 59 -5.58 0.67 7.30
C PHE A 59 -6.04 0.86 5.85
N THR A 60 -7.00 0.07 5.36
CA THR A 60 -7.41 0.17 3.94
C THR A 60 -8.28 1.38 3.64
N SER A 61 -8.96 1.94 4.64
CA SER A 61 -9.86 3.10 4.51
C SER A 61 -9.42 4.24 5.44
N HIS A 62 -10.32 5.20 5.70
CA HIS A 62 -10.08 6.28 6.65
C HIS A 62 -9.76 5.72 8.06
N ILE A 63 -8.66 6.19 8.64
CA ILE A 63 -8.25 5.87 10.01
C ILE A 63 -8.58 7.10 10.86
N GLU A 64 -9.37 6.90 11.92
CA GLU A 64 -9.54 7.92 12.96
C GLU A 64 -8.24 8.03 13.77
N GLY A 65 -7.28 8.79 13.23
CA GLY A 65 -6.02 9.09 13.89
C GLY A 65 -6.17 10.26 14.84
N LYS A 66 -5.89 10.06 16.13
CA LYS A 66 -5.58 11.17 17.03
C LYS A 66 -4.14 11.60 16.80
N SER A 67 -3.89 12.89 16.59
CA SER A 67 -2.53 13.43 16.56
C SER A 67 -1.87 13.19 17.92
N ALA A 68 -0.62 12.73 17.91
CA ALA A 68 0.05 12.37 19.15
C ALA A 68 0.47 13.59 20.00
N ILE A 69 0.55 14.79 19.41
CA ILE A 69 1.24 15.93 20.03
C ILE A 69 0.57 17.29 19.77
N TYR A 70 -0.35 17.43 18.79
CA TYR A 70 -0.92 18.74 18.47
C TYR A 70 -2.35 18.65 17.96
N ASP A 71 -3.29 19.12 18.77
CA ASP A 71 -4.65 19.45 18.38
C ASP A 71 -4.72 20.97 18.15
N PRO A 72 -4.78 21.46 16.90
CA PRO A 72 -4.92 22.88 16.61
C PRO A 72 -6.26 23.47 17.10
N GLU A 73 -7.26 22.64 17.38
CA GLU A 73 -8.58 23.09 17.80
C GLU A 73 -8.70 23.19 19.33
N GLY A 74 -7.70 22.70 20.06
CA GLY A 74 -7.68 22.64 21.52
C GLY A 74 -8.72 21.67 22.07
N ASP A 75 -8.37 20.94 23.13
CA ASP A 75 -9.28 20.03 23.84
C ASP A 75 -10.63 20.71 24.12
N LYS A 76 -11.62 20.48 23.25
CA LYS A 76 -13.02 20.72 23.59
C LYS A 76 -13.50 19.48 24.32
N ALA A 77 -13.23 19.50 25.63
CA ALA A 77 -13.91 18.67 26.62
C ALA A 77 -15.43 18.85 26.52
#